data_AF-A0A1U9NGC4-F1
#
_entry.id   AF-A0A1U9NGC4-F1
#
_cell.length_a   1.000
_cell.length_b   1.000
_cell.length_c   1.000
_cell.angle_alpha   90.00
_cell.angle_beta   90.00
_cell.angle_gamma   90.00
#
_symmetry.space_group_name_H-M   'P 1'
#
loop_
_entity.id
_entity.type
_entity.pdbx_description
1 polymer ?
#
loop_
_entity_poly.entity_id
_entity_poly.type
_entity_poly.pdbx_seq_one_letter_code
_entity_poly.pdbx_strand_id
1 'polypeptide(L)'
;MPAITRFFRFILFTVFFITGASAVSISILVGEIDGYYESRQQLAEIEAQNAELTALLKDYDMRIYQARTNPDTIEKLQRVTLGIEPKAEDTIFPQASPSQLKSVEQVLETAETPTDEAPVRPQWVVRCSEPRFRYALFFAGFGLILVNFIFFGRPGPYADGEIRTVASQTA
;
A
#
# COMPACT_ATOMS: atom_id res chain seq x y z
N MET A 1 10.53 -45.72 -32.18
CA MET A 1 10.00 -44.39 -31.85
C MET A 1 9.66 -44.16 -30.36
N PRO A 2 10.46 -44.60 -29.35
CA PRO A 2 10.19 -44.27 -27.94
C PRO A 2 10.82 -42.94 -27.46
N ALA A 3 11.81 -42.41 -28.16
CA ALA A 3 12.53 -41.18 -27.78
C ALA A 3 11.66 -39.92 -27.92
N ILE A 4 10.86 -39.84 -28.99
CA ILE A 4 9.95 -38.73 -29.27
C ILE A 4 8.90 -38.61 -28.16
N THR A 5 8.30 -39.73 -27.74
CA THR A 5 7.32 -39.74 -26.65
C THR A 5 7.92 -39.23 -25.33
N ARG A 6 9.18 -39.57 -25.01
CA ARG A 6 9.85 -39.06 -23.79
C ARG A 6 10.10 -37.55 -23.85
N PHE A 7 10.48 -37.04 -25.02
CA PHE A 7 10.72 -35.62 -25.22
C PHE A 7 9.45 -34.78 -25.05
N PHE A 8 8.34 -35.20 -25.66
CA PHE A 8 7.04 -34.52 -25.47
C PHE A 8 6.58 -34.52 -24.01
N ARG A 9 6.76 -35.63 -23.29
CA ARG A 9 6.46 -35.71 -21.85
C ARG A 9 7.32 -34.74 -21.05
N PHE A 10 8.59 -34.59 -21.39
CA PHE A 10 9.49 -33.65 -20.74
C PHE A 10 9.09 -32.19 -20.98
N ILE A 11 8.80 -31.79 -22.22
CA ILE A 11 8.34 -30.42 -22.53
C ILE A 11 7.06 -30.10 -21.77
N LEU A 12 6.09 -31.01 -21.81
CA LEU A 12 4.81 -30.83 -21.16
C LEU A 12 5.00 -30.73 -19.64
N PHE A 13 5.87 -31.57 -19.06
CA PHE A 13 6.26 -31.44 -17.65
C PHE A 13 6.84 -30.06 -17.34
N THR A 14 7.78 -29.56 -18.14
CA THR A 14 8.43 -28.26 -17.93
C THR A 14 7.44 -27.11 -18.03
N VAL A 15 6.58 -27.08 -19.04
CA VAL A 15 5.60 -26.00 -19.23
C VAL A 15 4.61 -25.96 -18.06
N PHE A 16 4.03 -27.11 -17.70
CA PHE A 16 3.09 -27.20 -16.57
C PHE A 16 3.78 -26.84 -15.24
N PHE A 17 5.02 -27.28 -15.04
CA PHE A 17 5.77 -26.96 -13.83
C PHE A 17 6.06 -25.45 -13.72
N ILE A 18 6.54 -24.81 -14.78
CA ILE A 18 6.83 -23.37 -14.78
C ILE A 18 5.54 -22.58 -14.57
N THR A 19 4.46 -22.91 -15.29
CA THR A 19 3.17 -22.22 -15.11
C THR A 19 2.64 -22.37 -13.67
N GLY A 20 2.72 -23.56 -13.09
CA GLY A 20 2.34 -23.80 -11.69
C GLY A 20 3.21 -23.02 -10.70
N ALA A 21 4.54 -23.03 -10.90
CA ALA A 21 5.48 -22.29 -10.07
C ALA A 21 5.24 -20.77 -10.16
N SER A 22 5.09 -20.23 -11.36
CA SER A 22 4.77 -18.81 -11.59
C SER A 22 3.45 -18.42 -10.93
N ALA A 23 2.41 -19.25 -11.03
CA ALA A 23 1.12 -18.99 -10.39
C ALA A 23 1.23 -18.89 -8.86
N VAL A 24 2.01 -19.78 -8.23
CA VAL A 24 2.28 -19.75 -6.78
C VAL A 24 3.10 -18.53 -6.40
N SER A 25 4.17 -18.22 -7.14
CA SER A 25 5.01 -17.04 -6.89
C SER A 25 4.20 -15.74 -6.98
N ILE A 26 3.36 -15.59 -8.01
CA ILE A 26 2.49 -14.42 -8.16
C ILE A 26 1.50 -14.32 -7.00
N SER A 27 0.90 -15.43 -6.58
CA SER A 27 -0.05 -15.43 -5.46
C SER A 27 0.54 -14.92 -4.14
N ILE A 28 1.82 -15.24 -3.89
CA ILE A 28 2.57 -14.75 -2.73
C ILE A 28 2.86 -13.26 -2.91
N LEU A 29 3.44 -12.87 -4.06
CA LEU A 29 3.89 -11.52 -4.33
C LEU A 29 2.77 -10.47 -4.33
N VAL A 30 1.55 -10.85 -4.74
CA VAL A 30 0.39 -9.95 -4.76
C VAL A 30 0.09 -9.33 -3.39
N GLY A 31 0.38 -10.03 -2.28
CA GLY A 31 0.15 -9.49 -0.94
C GLY A 31 1.14 -8.39 -0.57
N GLU A 32 2.38 -8.56 -1.01
CA GLU A 32 3.44 -7.57 -0.80
C GLU A 32 3.21 -6.33 -1.68
N ILE A 33 2.70 -6.53 -2.90
CA ILE A 33 2.31 -5.43 -3.79
C ILE A 33 1.20 -4.58 -3.16
N ASP A 34 0.20 -5.19 -2.53
CA ASP A 34 -0.90 -4.45 -1.89
C ASP A 34 -0.38 -3.58 -0.73
N GLY A 35 0.49 -4.15 0.12
CA GLY A 35 1.16 -3.42 1.19
C GLY A 35 2.07 -2.29 0.69
N TYR A 36 2.75 -2.48 -0.45
CA TYR A 36 3.55 -1.43 -1.08
C TYR A 36 2.69 -0.22 -1.49
N TYR A 37 1.53 -0.45 -2.11
CA TYR A 37 0.64 0.63 -2.52
C TYR A 37 0.00 1.33 -1.32
N GLU A 38 -0.40 0.60 -0.28
CA GLU A 38 -0.95 1.18 0.93
C GLU A 38 0.09 2.06 1.66
N SER A 39 1.33 1.57 1.80
CA SER A 39 2.42 2.36 2.37
C SER A 39 2.73 3.60 1.54
N ARG A 40 2.69 3.51 0.21
CA ARG A 40 2.86 4.67 -0.68
C ARG A 40 1.75 5.71 -0.53
N GLN A 41 0.50 5.27 -0.35
CA GLN A 41 -0.62 6.18 -0.10
C GLN A 41 -0.46 6.89 1.24
N GLN A 42 -0.08 6.17 2.30
CA GLN A 42 0.21 6.77 3.61
C GLN A 42 1.35 7.78 3.54
N LEU A 43 2.41 7.49 2.78
CA LEU A 43 3.51 8.44 2.59
C LEU A 43 3.04 9.72 1.90
N ALA A 44 2.23 9.62 0.86
CA ALA A 44 1.70 10.78 0.14
C ALA A 44 0.81 11.64 1.05
N GLU A 45 -0.03 11.01 1.88
CA GLU A 45 -0.87 11.71 2.85
C GLU A 45 -0.04 12.44 3.91
N ILE A 46 0.99 11.78 4.46
CA ILE A 46 1.91 12.39 5.43
C ILE A 46 2.69 13.55 4.80
N GLU A 47 3.10 13.42 3.55
CA GLU A 47 3.81 14.49 2.83
C GLU A 47 2.90 15.71 2.60
N ALA A 48 1.65 15.48 2.21
CA ALA A 48 0.65 16.54 2.08
C ALA A 48 0.39 17.25 3.43
N GLN A 49 0.19 16.49 4.51
CA GLN A 49 0.00 17.05 5.85
C GLN A 49 1.23 17.85 6.33
N ASN A 50 2.44 17.38 6.05
CA ASN A 50 3.67 18.11 6.39
C ASN A 50 3.80 19.41 5.60
N ALA A 51 3.43 19.41 4.33
CA ALA A 51 3.41 20.62 3.51
C ALA A 51 2.42 21.65 4.07
N GLU A 52 1.24 21.21 4.48
CA GLU A 52 0.22 22.05 5.12
C GLU A 52 0.71 22.63 6.45
N LEU A 53 1.29 21.79 7.33
CA LEU A 53 1.86 22.24 8.60
C LEU A 53 2.96 23.27 8.40
N THR A 54 3.80 23.09 7.39
CA THR A 54 4.87 24.03 7.05
C THR A 54 4.30 25.37 6.58
N ALA A 55 3.23 25.35 5.78
CA ALA A 55 2.54 26.55 5.34
C ALA A 55 1.90 27.30 6.52
N LEU A 56 1.25 26.57 7.43
CA LEU A 56 0.67 27.12 8.66
C LEU A 56 1.75 27.75 9.55
N LEU A 57 2.87 27.05 9.78
CA LEU A 57 3.97 27.55 10.61
C LEU A 57 4.50 28.88 10.07
N LYS A 58 4.63 28.99 8.74
CA LYS A 58 5.07 30.22 8.07
C LYS A 58 4.07 31.37 8.24
N ASP A 59 2.76 31.11 8.21
CA ASP A 59 1.74 32.12 8.48
C ASP A 59 1.81 32.60 9.94
N TYR A 60 1.97 31.67 10.89
CA TYR A 60 2.13 32.02 12.31
C TYR A 60 3.40 32.84 12.56
N ASP A 61 4.53 32.47 11.95
CA ASP A 61 5.78 33.23 12.06
C ASP A 61 5.61 34.66 11.54
N MET A 62 4.88 34.84 10.42
CA MET A 62 4.56 36.17 9.89
C MET A 62 3.72 36.98 10.88
N ARG A 63 2.69 36.38 11.49
CA ARG A 63 1.84 37.04 12.48
C ARG A 63 2.60 37.41 13.74
N ILE A 64 3.48 36.53 14.22
CA ILE A 64 4.35 36.80 15.38
C ILE A 64 5.31 37.96 15.06
N TYR A 65 5.88 37.99 13.86
CA TYR A 65 6.73 39.09 13.42
C TYR A 65 5.98 40.43 13.37
N GLN A 66 4.77 40.45 12.82
CA GLN A 66 3.91 41.64 12.79
C GLN A 66 3.52 42.10 14.20
N ALA A 67 3.19 41.15 15.10
CA ALA A 67 2.88 41.46 16.50
C ALA A 67 4.10 42.04 17.24
N ARG A 68 5.32 41.53 16.99
CA ARG A 68 6.56 42.10 17.56
C ARG A 68 6.85 43.51 17.04
N THR A 69 6.45 43.82 15.81
CA THR A 69 6.72 45.12 15.18
C THR A 69 5.70 46.18 15.64
N ASN A 70 4.49 45.77 16.02
CA ASN A 70 3.44 46.64 16.55
C ASN A 70 3.17 46.37 18.05
N PRO A 71 3.88 47.06 18.98
CA PRO A 71 3.75 46.82 20.43
C PRO A 71 2.32 47.03 20.96
N ASP A 72 1.52 47.90 20.34
CA ASP A 72 0.12 48.15 20.69
C ASP A 72 -0.78 46.91 20.52
N THR A 73 -0.40 45.95 19.67
CA THR A 73 -1.17 44.71 19.45
C THR A 73 -0.90 43.66 20.53
N ILE A 74 0.33 43.61 21.07
CA ILE A 74 0.70 42.71 22.18
C ILE A 74 -0.01 43.14 23.46
N GLU A 75 -0.15 44.45 23.70
CA GLU A 75 -0.84 44.97 24.88
C GLU A 75 -2.34 44.64 24.86
N LYS A 76 -2.97 44.67 23.67
CA LYS A 76 -4.36 44.22 23.49
C LYS A 76 -4.50 42.71 23.65
N LEU A 77 -3.61 41.90 23.07
CA LEU A 77 -3.63 40.43 23.21
C LEU A 77 -3.40 39.99 24.67
N GLN A 78 -2.51 40.63 25.42
CA GLN A 78 -2.39 40.39 26.85
C GLN A 78 -3.70 40.70 27.59
N ARG A 79 -4.36 41.81 27.25
CA ARG A 79 -5.61 42.23 27.90
C ARG A 79 -6.78 41.29 27.62
N VAL A 80 -6.86 40.70 26.42
CA VAL A 80 -7.90 39.73 26.04
C VAL A 80 -7.61 38.32 26.56
N THR A 81 -6.36 37.85 26.47
CA THR A 81 -6.00 36.46 26.81
C THR A 81 -5.74 36.24 28.30
N LEU A 82 -5.29 37.27 29.05
CA LEU A 82 -5.06 37.17 30.50
C LEU A 82 -6.29 37.54 31.34
N GLY A 83 -7.42 37.90 30.72
CA GLY A 83 -8.63 38.31 31.44
C GLY A 83 -8.44 39.52 32.35
N ILE A 84 -7.44 40.36 32.07
CA ILE A 84 -7.22 41.59 32.84
C ILE A 84 -8.24 42.60 32.34
N GLU A 85 -9.35 42.65 33.06
CA GLU A 85 -10.49 43.52 32.79
C GLU A 85 -10.02 44.98 32.67
N PRO A 86 -10.19 45.62 31.49
CA PRO A 86 -9.96 47.04 31.39
C PRO A 86 -11.02 47.75 32.22
N LYS A 87 -10.58 48.47 33.24
CA LYS A 87 -11.35 49.49 33.93
C LYS A 87 -11.53 50.71 32.99
N ALA A 88 -12.16 50.49 31.83
CA ALA A 88 -12.50 51.52 30.87
C ALA A 88 -13.88 51.19 30.31
N GLU A 89 -14.85 52.02 30.69
CA GLU A 89 -16.29 51.86 30.61
C GLU A 89 -16.87 51.83 29.17
N ASP A 90 -16.04 51.75 28.12
CA ASP A 90 -16.50 52.09 26.76
C ASP A 90 -15.82 51.33 25.59
N THR A 91 -15.28 50.13 25.82
CA THR A 91 -14.77 49.29 24.71
C THR A 91 -15.65 48.08 24.45
N ILE A 92 -16.55 48.22 23.47
CA ILE A 92 -17.33 47.14 22.87
C ILE A 92 -16.34 46.17 22.19
N PHE A 93 -16.16 44.99 22.76
CA PHE A 93 -15.50 43.88 22.07
C PHE A 93 -16.31 43.50 20.84
N PRO A 94 -15.73 43.40 19.63
CA PRO A 94 -16.46 42.90 18.47
C PRO A 94 -16.75 41.41 18.70
N GLN A 95 -18.00 41.08 19.01
CA GLN A 95 -18.50 39.72 18.87
C GLN A 95 -18.26 39.30 17.41
N ALA A 96 -17.54 38.21 17.20
CA ALA A 96 -17.32 37.65 15.88
C ALA A 96 -18.68 37.50 15.19
N SER A 97 -18.87 38.24 14.08
CA SER A 97 -20.13 38.21 13.34
C SER A 97 -20.39 36.77 12.88
N PRO A 98 -21.61 36.22 13.02
CA PRO A 98 -21.95 34.88 12.54
C PRO A 98 -21.68 34.71 11.03
N SER A 99 -21.55 35.81 10.28
CA SER A 99 -21.13 35.79 8.87
C SER A 99 -19.65 35.44 8.68
N GLN A 100 -18.76 35.81 9.61
CA GLN A 100 -17.33 35.51 9.54
C GLN A 100 -17.02 34.06 9.94
N LEU A 101 -17.80 33.52 10.89
CA LEU A 101 -17.70 32.10 11.27
C LEU A 101 -18.10 31.20 10.11
N LYS A 102 -19.16 31.54 9.35
CA LYS A 102 -19.55 30.80 8.14
C LYS A 102 -18.50 30.83 7.04
N SER A 103 -17.80 31.96 6.84
CA SER A 103 -16.72 32.01 5.85
C SER A 103 -15.52 31.16 6.25
N VAL A 104 -15.24 31.01 7.55
CA VAL A 104 -14.17 30.13 8.05
C VAL A 104 -14.59 28.67 7.91
N GLU A 105 -15.84 28.35 8.23
CA GLU A 105 -16.42 27.01 8.08
C GLU A 105 -16.42 26.56 6.61
N GLN A 106 -16.78 27.44 5.69
CA GLN A 106 -16.78 27.16 4.25
C GLN A 106 -15.36 27.00 3.65
N VAL A 107 -14.37 27.71 4.20
CA VAL A 107 -12.96 27.54 3.82
C VAL A 107 -12.40 26.24 4.37
N LEU A 108 -12.79 25.83 5.59
CA LEU A 108 -12.47 24.52 6.16
C LEU A 108 -13.10 23.37 5.35
N GLU A 109 -14.36 23.50 4.95
CA GLU A 109 -15.07 22.50 4.13
C GLU A 109 -14.46 22.36 2.72
N THR A 110 -13.94 23.46 2.15
CA THR A 110 -13.28 23.44 0.83
C THR A 110 -11.85 22.91 0.90
N ALA A 111 -11.15 23.12 2.02
CA ALA A 111 -9.82 22.57 2.28
C ALA A 111 -9.85 21.04 2.52
N GLU A 112 -10.98 20.50 2.97
CA GLU A 112 -11.22 19.06 3.15
C GLU A 112 -11.44 18.28 1.85
N THR A 113 -11.44 18.96 0.68
CA THR A 113 -11.33 18.28 -0.61
C THR A 113 -9.86 18.13 -0.98
N PRO A 114 -9.19 17.00 -0.69
CA PRO A 114 -7.84 16.76 -1.18
C PRO A 114 -7.93 16.60 -2.70
N THR A 115 -7.70 17.72 -3.39
CA THR A 115 -7.26 17.74 -4.78
C THR A 115 -5.76 17.51 -4.75
N ASP A 116 -5.37 16.27 -4.54
CA ASP A 116 -4.07 15.81 -5.01
C ASP A 116 -4.20 14.34 -5.36
N GLU A 117 -3.78 14.00 -6.56
CA GLU A 117 -3.99 12.72 -7.22
C GLU A 117 -3.43 11.57 -6.37
N ALA A 118 -4.26 11.00 -5.50
CA ALA A 118 -3.91 9.77 -4.81
C ALA A 118 -3.49 8.73 -5.86
N PRO A 119 -2.36 8.03 -5.69
CA PRO A 119 -1.88 7.08 -6.69
C PRO A 119 -2.97 6.04 -6.92
N VAL A 120 -3.59 6.13 -8.10
CA VAL A 120 -4.74 5.32 -8.48
C VAL A 120 -4.26 3.88 -8.54
N ARG A 121 -4.62 3.10 -7.52
CA ARG A 121 -4.32 1.67 -7.47
C ARG A 121 -4.87 1.04 -8.75
N PRO A 122 -4.00 0.43 -9.59
CA PRO A 122 -4.46 -0.07 -10.88
C PRO A 122 -5.48 -1.20 -10.67
N GLN A 123 -6.58 -1.18 -11.43
CA GLN A 123 -7.73 -2.08 -11.23
C GLN A 123 -7.36 -3.57 -11.29
N TRP A 124 -6.32 -3.94 -12.03
CA TRP A 124 -5.84 -5.32 -12.10
C TRP A 124 -5.24 -5.79 -10.76
N VAL A 125 -4.59 -4.91 -9.99
CA VAL A 125 -4.05 -5.25 -8.65
C VAL A 125 -5.18 -5.49 -7.67
N VAL A 126 -6.21 -4.63 -7.69
CA VAL A 126 -7.41 -4.79 -6.84
C VAL A 126 -8.08 -6.13 -7.12
N ARG A 127 -8.22 -6.49 -8.39
CA ARG A 127 -8.85 -7.76 -8.78
C ARG A 127 -7.99 -8.97 -8.40
N CYS A 128 -6.66 -8.83 -8.43
CA CYS A 128 -5.75 -9.90 -8.01
C CYS A 128 -5.60 -10.01 -6.49
N SER A 129 -5.80 -8.92 -5.74
CA SER A 129 -5.64 -8.91 -4.28
C SER A 129 -6.80 -9.55 -3.53
N GLU A 130 -7.93 -9.79 -4.22
CA GLU A 130 -9.07 -10.52 -3.64
C GLU A 130 -8.65 -11.91 -3.12
N PRO A 131 -8.92 -12.21 -1.84
CA PRO A 131 -8.41 -13.42 -1.18
C PRO A 131 -8.92 -14.70 -1.85
N ARG A 132 -10.12 -14.67 -2.42
CA ARG A 132 -10.73 -15.79 -3.14
C ARG A 132 -9.92 -16.20 -4.37
N PHE A 133 -9.44 -15.21 -5.14
CA PHE A 133 -8.63 -15.46 -6.33
C PHE A 133 -7.22 -15.94 -5.96
N ARG A 134 -6.66 -15.46 -4.85
CA ARG A 134 -5.34 -15.92 -4.34
C ARG A 134 -5.36 -17.40 -3.98
N TYR A 135 -6.35 -17.85 -3.20
CA TYR A 135 -6.48 -19.28 -2.88
C TYR A 135 -6.77 -20.12 -4.13
N ALA A 136 -7.65 -19.67 -5.01
CA ALA A 136 -7.95 -20.39 -6.24
C ALA A 136 -6.70 -20.55 -7.12
N LEU A 137 -5.88 -19.50 -7.29
CA LEU A 137 -4.65 -19.55 -8.08
C LEU A 137 -3.59 -20.44 -7.43
N PHE A 138 -3.47 -20.38 -6.10
CA PHE A 138 -2.56 -21.24 -5.33
C PHE A 138 -2.93 -22.72 -5.45
N PHE A 139 -4.19 -23.08 -5.21
CA PHE A 139 -4.66 -24.47 -5.32
C PHE A 139 -4.65 -24.96 -6.77
N ALA A 140 -4.95 -24.10 -7.75
CA ALA A 140 -4.82 -24.45 -9.16
C ALA A 140 -3.37 -24.75 -9.53
N GLY A 141 -2.41 -23.89 -9.13
CA GLY A 141 -0.98 -24.10 -9.38
C GLY A 141 -0.43 -25.34 -8.67
N PHE A 142 -0.76 -25.50 -7.39
CA PHE A 142 -0.36 -26.67 -6.59
C PHE A 142 -0.94 -27.97 -7.14
N GLY A 143 -2.23 -27.97 -7.51
CA GLY A 143 -2.88 -29.09 -8.17
C GLY A 143 -2.21 -29.43 -9.50
N LEU A 144 -1.82 -28.42 -10.28
CA LEU A 144 -1.10 -28.62 -11.53
C LEU A 144 0.25 -29.33 -11.31
N ILE A 145 1.02 -28.89 -10.30
CA ILE A 145 2.30 -29.50 -9.95
C ILE A 145 2.12 -30.94 -9.46
N LEU A 146 1.12 -31.19 -8.61
CA LEU A 146 0.80 -32.54 -8.12
C LEU A 146 0.41 -33.49 -9.25
N VAL A 147 -0.50 -33.06 -10.12
CA VAL A 147 -0.90 -33.85 -11.30
C VAL A 147 0.33 -34.13 -12.17
N ASN A 148 1.17 -33.13 -12.40
CA ASN A 148 2.40 -33.31 -13.16
C ASN A 148 3.33 -34.37 -12.53
N PHE A 149 3.54 -34.33 -11.21
CA PHE A 149 4.32 -35.33 -10.49
C PHE A 149 3.70 -36.74 -10.53
N ILE A 150 2.38 -36.85 -10.41
CA ILE A 150 1.69 -38.16 -10.44
C ILE A 150 1.81 -38.82 -11.81
N PHE A 151 1.63 -38.04 -12.89
CA PHE A 151 1.64 -38.57 -14.25
C PHE A 151 3.05 -38.80 -14.82
N PHE A 152 4.03 -38.01 -14.40
CA PHE A 152 5.38 -38.02 -14.98
C PHE A 152 6.51 -38.41 -14.01
N GLY A 153 6.23 -38.51 -12.71
CA GLY A 153 7.22 -38.82 -11.68
C GLY A 153 7.55 -40.29 -11.47
N ARG A 154 6.96 -41.22 -12.25
CA ARG A 154 7.35 -42.64 -12.17
C ARG A 154 8.78 -42.82 -12.69
N PRO A 155 9.75 -43.24 -11.85
CA PRO A 155 11.07 -43.60 -12.33
C PRO A 155 10.92 -44.76 -13.31
N GLY A 156 11.46 -44.58 -14.52
CA GLY A 156 11.44 -45.64 -15.51
C GLY A 156 12.18 -46.87 -14.99
N PRO A 157 11.80 -48.10 -15.40
CA PRO A 157 12.39 -49.37 -14.95
C PRO A 157 13.89 -49.56 -15.28
N TYR A 158 14.58 -48.50 -15.72
CA TYR A 158 16.02 -48.49 -15.94
C TYR A 158 16.85 -48.37 -14.66
N ALA A 159 16.23 -48.09 -13.51
CA ALA A 159 16.91 -48.09 -12.20
C ALA A 159 17.07 -49.49 -11.57
N ASP A 160 16.34 -50.50 -12.05
CA ASP A 160 16.36 -51.86 -11.47
C ASP A 160 17.30 -52.84 -12.20
N GLY A 161 17.89 -52.42 -13.33
CA GLY A 161 18.75 -53.27 -14.15
C GLY A 161 20.17 -53.47 -13.62
N GLU A 162 20.66 -52.56 -12.78
CA GLU A 162 22.07 -52.56 -12.34
C GLU A 162 22.31 -53.38 -11.06
N ILE A 163 21.26 -53.66 -10.29
CA ILE A 163 21.37 -54.45 -9.04
C ILE A 163 21.37 -55.97 -9.35
N ARG A 164 20.71 -56.40 -10.43
CA ARG A 164 20.61 -57.84 -10.76
C ARG A 164 21.90 -58.45 -11.33
N THR A 165 22.78 -57.66 -11.93
CA THR A 165 24.05 -58.17 -12.48
C THR A 165 25.09 -58.49 -11.41
N VAL A 166 25.00 -57.88 -10.22
CA VAL A 166 25.94 -58.16 -9.13
C VAL A 166 25.57 -59.44 -8.38
N ALA A 167 24.29 -59.81 -8.35
CA ALA A 167 23.81 -61.00 -7.65
C ALA A 167 24.01 -62.31 -8.44
N SER A 168 24.23 -62.27 -9.75
CA SER A 168 24.46 -63.47 -10.58
C SER A 168 25.94 -63.77 -10.81
N GLN A 169 26.86 -62.98 -10.27
CA GLN A 169 28.31 -63.15 -10.46
C GLN A 169 29.02 -63.72 -9.22
N THR A 170 28.27 -63.99 -8.14
CA THR A 170 28.78 -64.55 -6.88
C THR A 170 28.17 -65.91 -6.50
N ALA A 171 27.51 -66.59 -7.44
CA ALA A 171 27.01 -67.96 -7.26
C ALA A 171 27.71 -68.95 -8.18
#